data_AF-A0A291P1L0-F1
#
_entry.id   AF-A0A291P1L0-F1
#
_cell.length_a   1.000
_cell.length_b   1.000
_cell.length_c   1.000
_cell.angle_alpha   90.00
_cell.angle_beta   90.00
_cell.angle_gamma   90.00
#
_symmetry.space_group_name_H-M   'P 1'
#
loop_
_entity.id
_entity.type
_entity.pdbx_description
1 polymer ?
#
loop_
_entity_poly.entity_id
_entity_poly.type
_entity_poly.pdbx_seq_one_letter_code
_entity_poly.pdbx_strand_id
1 'polypeptide(L)'
;AAEAQRLGQHLQALGFQHEGSHRSRQVTLWRNGGARIVINHQPHSWADHFYQRHGVSLCAMALRVEHSASLVARARALGYATWQGDAGPNETPIPAICAPDGSLIYLIDAGEAIYERDFHLRDGVTVREDYLGIDHLALGMEADSRDNWV
;
A
#
# COMPACT_ATOMS: atom_id res chain seq x y z
N ALA A 1 -9.07 -13.21 8.10
CA ALA A 1 -9.77 -13.77 6.90
C ALA A 1 -11.15 -13.15 6.69
N ALA A 2 -12.10 -13.31 7.62
CA ALA A 2 -13.48 -12.81 7.44
C ALA A 2 -13.58 -11.29 7.20
N GLU A 3 -12.78 -10.47 7.90
CA GLU A 3 -12.76 -9.01 7.65
C GLU A 3 -12.19 -8.64 6.28
N ALA A 4 -11.13 -9.32 5.84
CA ALA A 4 -10.55 -9.10 4.51
C ALA A 4 -11.60 -9.38 3.41
N GLN A 5 -12.39 -10.44 3.58
CA GLN A 5 -13.50 -10.76 2.67
C GLN A 5 -14.59 -9.67 2.70
N ARG A 6 -15.00 -9.21 3.88
CA ARG A 6 -15.98 -8.11 4.01
C ARG A 6 -15.48 -6.82 3.37
N LEU A 7 -14.20 -6.47 3.58
CA LEU A 7 -13.59 -5.29 2.96
C LEU A 7 -13.57 -5.43 1.43
N GLY A 8 -13.26 -6.61 0.89
CA GLY A 8 -13.37 -6.90 -0.53
C GLY A 8 -14.78 -6.68 -1.08
N GLN A 9 -15.82 -7.11 -0.36
CA GLN A 9 -17.22 -6.87 -0.75
C GLN A 9 -17.57 -5.38 -0.76
N HIS A 10 -17.09 -4.60 0.21
CA HIS A 10 -17.27 -3.14 0.21
C HIS A 10 -16.56 -2.48 -0.97
N LEU A 11 -15.33 -2.91 -1.29
CA LEU A 11 -14.60 -2.41 -2.46
C LEU A 11 -15.36 -2.71 -3.77
N GLN A 12 -15.93 -3.91 -3.90
CA GLN A 12 -16.78 -4.26 -5.05
C GLN A 12 -17.99 -3.32 -5.18
N ALA A 13 -18.67 -3.02 -4.07
CA ALA A 13 -19.79 -2.09 -4.06
C ALA A 13 -19.38 -0.66 -4.47
N LEU A 14 -18.13 -0.26 -4.20
CA LEU A 14 -17.54 1.01 -4.64
C LEU A 14 -16.99 0.98 -6.08
N GLY A 15 -17.18 -0.12 -6.81
CA GLY A 15 -16.76 -0.28 -8.20
C GLY A 15 -15.33 -0.76 -8.41
N PHE A 16 -14.62 -1.15 -7.34
CA PHE A 16 -13.34 -1.82 -7.48
C PHE A 16 -13.52 -3.27 -7.94
N GLN A 17 -12.67 -3.68 -8.87
CA GLN A 17 -12.57 -5.05 -9.32
C GLN A 17 -11.37 -5.72 -8.67
N HIS A 18 -11.50 -7.00 -8.34
CA HIS A 18 -10.37 -7.79 -7.87
C HIS A 18 -9.40 -8.00 -9.04
N GLU A 19 -8.28 -7.29 -9.04
CA GLU A 19 -7.28 -7.27 -10.12
C GLU A 19 -6.36 -8.50 -10.05
N GLY A 20 -6.05 -9.00 -8.85
CA GLY A 20 -5.22 -10.18 -8.68
C GLY A 20 -4.93 -10.58 -7.24
N SER A 21 -4.40 -11.80 -7.07
CA SER A 21 -3.94 -12.32 -5.78
C SER A 21 -2.42 -12.38 -5.75
N HIS A 22 -1.81 -12.06 -4.62
CA HIS A 22 -0.35 -12.15 -4.47
C HIS A 22 0.12 -13.60 -4.61
N ARG A 23 1.30 -13.80 -5.18
CA ARG A 23 1.82 -15.15 -5.54
C ARG A 23 2.05 -16.07 -4.34
N SER A 24 2.53 -15.50 -3.24
CA SER A 24 3.03 -16.23 -2.05
C SER A 24 2.37 -15.81 -0.73
N ARG A 25 1.58 -14.74 -0.73
CA ARG A 25 1.08 -14.09 0.50
C ARG A 25 -0.43 -13.97 0.47
N GLN A 26 -1.03 -13.88 1.65
CA GLN A 26 -2.44 -13.58 1.83
C GLN A 26 -2.69 -12.09 1.55
N VAL A 27 -2.62 -11.69 0.29
CA VAL A 27 -2.76 -10.30 -0.16
C VAL A 27 -3.56 -10.28 -1.47
N THR A 28 -4.50 -9.34 -1.59
CA THR A 28 -5.31 -9.14 -2.81
C THR A 28 -5.18 -7.71 -3.31
N LEU A 29 -5.12 -7.55 -4.63
CA LEU A 29 -5.02 -6.29 -5.35
C LEU A 29 -6.35 -5.93 -5.97
N TRP A 30 -6.81 -4.71 -5.75
CA TRP A 30 -8.09 -4.19 -6.21
C TRP A 30 -7.89 -2.95 -7.04
N ARG A 31 -8.65 -2.80 -8.13
CA ARG A 31 -8.51 -1.67 -9.06
C ARG A 31 -9.83 -1.04 -9.45
N ASN A 32 -9.85 0.29 -9.50
CA ASN A 32 -10.92 1.08 -10.10
C ASN A 32 -10.28 2.24 -10.90
N GLY A 33 -10.29 2.13 -12.22
CA GLY A 33 -9.52 3.02 -13.09
C GLY A 33 -8.02 3.02 -12.75
N GLY A 34 -7.46 4.19 -12.47
CA GLY A 34 -6.08 4.36 -12.03
C GLY A 34 -5.86 4.14 -10.52
N ALA A 35 -6.91 4.02 -9.70
CA ALA A 35 -6.78 3.77 -8.28
C ALA A 35 -6.53 2.28 -8.00
N ARG A 36 -5.60 2.00 -7.10
CA ARG A 36 -5.31 0.64 -6.61
C ARG A 36 -5.35 0.58 -5.09
N ILE A 37 -5.96 -0.48 -4.57
CA ILE A 37 -6.03 -0.78 -3.14
C ILE A 37 -5.49 -2.19 -2.94
N VAL A 38 -4.66 -2.36 -1.91
CA VAL A 38 -4.12 -3.65 -1.50
C VAL A 38 -4.75 -4.03 -0.16
N ILE A 39 -5.43 -5.18 -0.12
CA ILE A 39 -5.87 -5.77 1.15
C ILE A 39 -4.80 -6.79 1.56
N ASN A 40 -4.07 -6.47 2.62
CA ASN A 40 -3.09 -7.37 3.21
C ASN A 40 -3.64 -7.98 4.51
N HIS A 41 -3.74 -9.31 4.53
CA HIS A 41 -4.13 -10.09 5.72
C HIS A 41 -3.14 -11.22 6.00
N GLN A 42 -1.89 -11.04 5.57
CA GLN A 42 -0.80 -11.96 5.82
C GLN A 42 -0.44 -11.97 7.32
N PRO A 43 -0.58 -13.11 8.02
CA PRO A 43 -0.19 -13.20 9.43
C PRO A 43 1.31 -12.98 9.61
N HIS A 44 1.70 -12.48 10.78
CA HIS A 44 3.10 -12.23 11.16
C HIS A 44 3.81 -11.25 10.21
N SER A 45 3.06 -10.30 9.65
CA SER A 45 3.58 -9.24 8.80
C SER A 45 3.45 -7.87 9.47
N TRP A 46 4.08 -6.84 8.90
CA TRP A 46 3.89 -5.46 9.36
C TRP A 46 2.41 -5.07 9.39
N ALA A 47 1.65 -5.44 8.35
CA ALA A 47 0.23 -5.14 8.26
C ALA A 47 -0.59 -5.84 9.35
N ASP A 48 -0.26 -7.09 9.68
CA ASP A 48 -0.90 -7.81 10.80
C ASP A 48 -0.60 -7.12 12.13
N HIS A 49 0.66 -6.79 12.41
CA HIS A 49 1.03 -6.04 13.63
C HIS A 49 0.35 -4.68 13.74
N PHE A 50 0.17 -3.97 12.63
CA PHE A 50 -0.56 -2.70 12.58
C PHE A 50 -2.06 -2.92 12.83
N TYR A 51 -2.65 -3.94 12.20
CA TYR A 51 -4.04 -4.33 12.42
C TYR A 51 -4.34 -4.68 13.88
N GLN A 52 -3.46 -5.41 14.58
CA GLN A 52 -3.67 -5.74 16.00
C GLN A 52 -3.80 -4.50 16.90
N ARG A 53 -3.23 -3.35 16.49
CA ARG A 53 -3.29 -2.09 17.25
C ARG A 53 -4.43 -1.19 16.81
N HIS A 54 -4.72 -1.16 15.51
CA HIS A 54 -5.60 -0.15 14.90
C HIS A 54 -6.89 -0.73 14.29
N GLY A 55 -7.04 -2.06 14.25
CA GLY A 55 -8.09 -2.73 13.50
C GLY A 55 -7.94 -2.52 11.98
N VAL A 56 -9.05 -2.59 11.24
CA VAL A 56 -9.07 -2.29 9.80
C VAL A 56 -8.66 -0.84 9.59
N SER A 57 -7.50 -0.64 8.96
CA SER A 57 -6.83 0.67 8.89
C SER A 57 -5.89 0.75 7.68
N LEU A 58 -5.45 1.97 7.34
CA LEU A 58 -4.44 2.21 6.30
C LEU A 58 -3.04 2.07 6.91
N CYS A 59 -2.48 0.87 6.86
CA CYS A 59 -1.13 0.60 7.42
C CYS A 59 0.02 1.10 6.54
N ALA A 60 -0.25 1.42 5.27
CA ALA A 60 0.73 1.96 4.34
C ALA A 60 0.08 2.65 3.14
N MET A 61 0.83 3.55 2.52
CA MET A 61 0.57 4.10 1.19
C MET A 61 1.79 3.92 0.29
N ALA A 62 1.61 4.05 -1.02
CA ALA A 62 2.71 3.96 -1.98
C ALA A 62 2.71 5.17 -2.91
N LEU A 63 3.89 5.77 -3.08
CA LEU A 63 4.11 6.92 -3.96
C LEU A 63 4.97 6.50 -5.13
N ARG A 64 4.55 6.89 -6.34
CA ARG A 64 5.40 6.77 -7.53
C ARG A 64 6.38 7.94 -7.54
N VAL A 65 7.66 7.64 -7.66
CA VAL A 65 8.75 8.61 -7.59
C VAL A 65 9.74 8.38 -8.74
N GLU A 66 10.56 9.38 -9.05
CA GLU A 66 11.61 9.22 -10.07
C GLU A 66 12.80 8.42 -9.55
N HIS A 67 13.24 8.71 -8.32
CA HIS A 67 14.46 8.15 -7.71
C HIS A 67 14.29 7.87 -6.20
N SER A 68 13.78 6.71 -5.86
CA SER A 68 13.51 6.22 -4.50
C SER A 68 14.75 6.32 -3.60
N ALA A 69 15.92 5.92 -4.09
CA ALA A 69 17.18 5.93 -3.33
C ALA A 69 17.55 7.33 -2.80
N SER A 70 17.33 8.38 -3.61
CA SER A 70 17.62 9.76 -3.22
C SER A 70 16.70 10.26 -2.11
N LEU A 71 15.42 9.87 -2.17
CA LEU A 71 14.43 10.19 -1.15
C LEU A 71 14.69 9.45 0.15
N VAL A 72 15.06 8.17 0.08
CA VAL A 72 15.50 7.38 1.25
C VAL A 72 16.70 8.03 1.92
N ALA A 73 17.71 8.45 1.16
CA ALA A 73 18.89 9.12 1.70
C ALA A 73 18.54 10.44 2.39
N ARG A 74 17.66 11.26 1.76
CA ARG A 74 17.17 12.50 2.35
C ARG A 74 16.37 12.25 3.63
N ALA A 75 15.46 11.27 3.64
CA ALA A 75 14.66 10.93 4.81
C ALA A 75 15.53 10.54 6.01
N ARG A 76 16.56 9.71 5.78
CA ARG A 76 17.54 9.36 6.80
C ARG A 76 18.31 10.58 7.32
N ALA A 77 18.73 11.47 6.43
CA ALA A 77 19.41 12.71 6.82
C ALA A 77 18.53 13.64 7.67
N LEU A 78 17.21 13.57 7.49
CA LEU A 78 16.20 14.29 8.29
C LEU A 78 15.78 13.54 9.56
N GLY A 79 16.36 12.37 9.85
CA GLY A 79 16.08 11.59 11.05
C GLY A 79 14.88 10.63 10.95
N TYR A 80 14.29 10.46 9.77
CA TYR A 80 13.22 9.48 9.59
C TYR A 80 13.78 8.06 9.58
N ALA A 81 13.06 7.15 10.26
CA ALA A 81 13.29 5.74 10.13
C ALA A 81 12.90 5.25 8.73
N THR A 82 13.66 4.29 8.20
CA THR A 82 13.37 3.64 6.93
C THR A 82 13.09 2.17 7.16
N TRP A 83 12.17 1.62 6.38
CA TRP A 83 11.80 0.21 6.41
C TRP A 83 12.10 -0.43 5.06
N GLN A 84 12.62 -1.65 5.09
CA GLN A 84 12.71 -2.51 3.92
C GLN A 84 12.22 -3.87 4.39
N GLY A 85 11.03 -4.27 3.95
CA GLY A 85 10.44 -5.53 4.37
C GLY A 85 11.25 -6.72 3.83
N ASP A 86 11.13 -7.87 4.50
CA ASP A 86 11.63 -9.12 3.97
C ASP A 86 10.88 -9.45 2.69
N ALA A 87 11.52 -9.25 1.54
CA ALA A 87 11.01 -9.69 0.25
C ALA A 87 11.30 -11.18 0.11
N GLY A 88 10.27 -11.97 -0.19
CA GLY A 88 10.42 -13.38 -0.52
C GLY A 88 11.22 -13.58 -1.82
N PRO A 89 11.68 -14.81 -2.11
CA PRO A 89 12.32 -15.11 -3.38
C PRO A 89 11.35 -14.79 -4.52
N ASN A 90 11.74 -13.85 -5.39
CA ASN A 90 10.96 -13.29 -6.50
C ASN A 90 9.92 -12.21 -6.14
N GLU A 91 9.97 -11.65 -4.94
CA GLU A 91 9.19 -10.45 -4.60
C GLU A 91 10.03 -9.18 -4.74
N THR A 92 9.38 -8.06 -5.06
CA THR A 92 10.04 -6.75 -5.08
C THR A 92 10.47 -6.31 -3.68
N PRO A 93 11.76 -6.03 -3.42
CA PRO A 93 12.13 -5.25 -2.24
C PRO A 93 11.81 -3.77 -2.47
N ILE A 94 10.69 -3.30 -1.94
CA ILE A 94 10.26 -1.89 -2.06
C ILE A 94 10.73 -1.11 -0.82
N PRO A 95 11.56 -0.06 -0.98
CA PRO A 95 11.96 0.78 0.15
C PRO A 95 10.78 1.59 0.67
N ALA A 96 10.75 1.82 1.98
CA ALA A 96 9.73 2.63 2.63
C ALA A 96 10.32 3.60 3.67
N ILE A 97 9.61 4.69 3.90
CA ILE A 97 9.83 5.63 5.01
C ILE A 97 8.74 5.39 6.05
N CYS A 98 9.10 5.38 7.33
CA CYS A 98 8.14 5.29 8.43
C CYS A 98 7.53 6.68 8.69
N ALA A 99 6.21 6.77 8.61
CA ALA A 99 5.47 7.97 8.99
C ALA A 99 5.35 8.11 10.53
N PRO A 100 5.00 9.30 11.05
CA PRO A 100 4.90 9.53 12.50
C PRO A 100 3.89 8.63 13.23
N ASP A 101 2.82 8.20 12.57
CA ASP A 101 1.84 7.24 13.12
C ASP A 101 2.30 5.77 13.04
N GLY A 102 3.51 5.51 12.53
CA GLY A 102 4.04 4.18 12.30
C GLY A 102 3.51 3.49 11.04
N SER A 103 2.71 4.16 10.20
CA SER A 103 2.40 3.66 8.86
C SER A 103 3.63 3.77 7.95
N LEU A 104 3.59 3.07 6.81
CA LEU A 104 4.69 3.08 5.84
C LEU A 104 4.34 3.89 4.60
N ILE A 105 5.32 4.62 4.07
CA ILE A 105 5.27 5.27 2.76
C ILE A 105 6.24 4.53 1.85
N TYR A 106 5.73 3.62 1.02
CA TYR A 106 6.51 2.90 0.01
C TYR A 106 6.86 3.84 -1.15
N LEU A 107 8.10 3.75 -1.62
CA LEU A 107 8.60 4.53 -2.74
C LEU A 107 8.82 3.60 -3.93
N ILE A 108 8.03 3.77 -4.98
CA ILE A 108 8.06 2.94 -6.19
C ILE A 108 8.64 3.77 -7.32
N ASP A 109 9.76 3.34 -7.88
CA ASP A 109 10.35 4.03 -9.02
C ASP A 109 9.45 3.97 -10.27
N ALA A 110 9.45 5.05 -11.04
CA ALA A 110 8.71 5.12 -12.29
C ALA A 110 9.17 4.02 -13.26
N GLY A 111 8.22 3.36 -13.92
CA GLY A 111 8.51 2.24 -14.83
C GLY A 111 8.60 0.87 -14.16
N GLU A 112 8.57 0.77 -12.82
CA GLU A 112 8.49 -0.54 -12.17
C GLU A 112 7.10 -1.18 -12.32
N ALA A 113 7.12 -2.42 -12.83
CA ALA A 113 5.97 -3.30 -13.00
C ALA A 113 5.79 -4.23 -11.78
N ILE A 114 5.69 -3.63 -10.58
CA ILE A 114 5.64 -4.38 -9.32
C ILE A 114 4.42 -5.32 -9.22
N TYR A 115 3.29 -4.94 -9.81
CA TYR A 115 2.05 -5.71 -9.67
C TYR A 115 2.10 -6.97 -10.53
N GLU A 116 2.59 -6.86 -11.75
CA GLU A 116 2.83 -7.97 -12.68
C GLU A 116 3.83 -8.97 -12.09
N ARG A 117 4.87 -8.47 -11.40
CA ARG A 117 5.87 -9.30 -10.73
C ARG A 117 5.31 -10.00 -9.51
N ASP A 118 4.57 -9.32 -8.64
CA ASP A 118 4.23 -9.86 -7.31
C ASP A 118 2.84 -10.53 -7.25
N PHE A 119 1.98 -10.32 -8.25
CA PHE A 119 0.60 -10.82 -8.27
C PHE A 119 0.31 -11.73 -9.47
N HIS A 120 -0.58 -12.70 -9.26
CA HIS A 120 -1.34 -13.37 -10.31
C HIS A 120 -2.51 -12.48 -10.71
N LEU A 121 -2.29 -11.67 -11.74
CA LEU A 121 -3.31 -10.79 -12.31
C LEU A 121 -4.38 -11.60 -13.04
N ARG A 122 -5.63 -11.16 -12.92
CA ARG A 122 -6.79 -11.81 -13.54
C ARG A 122 -7.06 -11.22 -14.91
N ASP A 123 -7.44 -12.08 -15.85
CA ASP A 123 -7.99 -11.66 -17.13
C ASP A 123 -9.39 -11.03 -16.94
N GLY A 124 -9.76 -10.10 -17.82
CA GLY A 124 -11.11 -9.52 -17.87
C GLY A 124 -11.38 -8.37 -16.90
N VAL A 125 -10.38 -7.89 -16.17
CA VAL A 125 -10.50 -6.66 -15.37
C VAL A 125 -10.62 -5.47 -16.33
N THR A 126 -11.80 -4.87 -16.40
CA THR A 126 -12.03 -3.71 -17.27
C THR A 126 -11.53 -2.46 -16.57
N VAL A 127 -10.46 -1.89 -17.08
CA VAL A 127 -9.93 -0.61 -16.60
C VAL A 127 -10.73 0.51 -17.25
N ARG A 128 -11.43 1.30 -16.44
CA ARG A 128 -12.07 2.52 -16.93
C ARG A 128 -11.06 3.67 -16.99
N GLU A 129 -11.20 4.54 -17.97
CA GLU A 129 -10.26 5.67 -18.19
C GLU A 129 -10.73 6.97 -17.53
N ASP A 130 -11.98 7.03 -17.06
CA ASP A 130 -12.59 8.22 -16.47
C ASP A 130 -12.17 8.44 -15.00
N TYR A 131 -11.64 7.42 -14.34
CA TYR A 131 -11.13 7.50 -12.96
C TYR A 131 -9.61 7.44 -13.00
N LEU A 132 -8.95 8.59 -12.85
CA LEU A 132 -7.50 8.72 -13.09
C LEU A 132 -6.65 8.15 -11.95
N GLY A 133 -7.16 8.09 -10.73
CA GLY A 133 -6.39 7.67 -9.57
C GLY A 133 -6.99 8.11 -8.24
N ILE A 134 -6.20 7.96 -7.19
CA ILE A 134 -6.48 8.54 -5.88
C ILE A 134 -6.08 10.01 -5.95
N ASP A 135 -7.04 10.91 -5.72
CA ASP A 135 -6.83 12.36 -5.77
C ASP A 135 -6.16 12.87 -4.48
N HIS A 136 -6.73 12.52 -3.32
CA HIS A 136 -6.20 12.90 -2.02
C HIS A 136 -6.51 11.86 -0.95
N LEU A 137 -5.77 11.95 0.16
CA LEU A 137 -6.00 11.18 1.39
C LEU A 137 -6.10 12.18 2.55
N ALA A 138 -7.18 12.10 3.33
CA ALA A 138 -7.34 12.88 4.55
C ALA A 138 -7.02 12.03 5.78
N LEU A 139 -6.20 12.56 6.68
CA LEU A 139 -5.82 11.90 7.93
C LEU A 139 -6.55 12.56 9.10
N GLY A 140 -7.29 11.75 9.86
CA GLY A 140 -7.84 12.17 11.15
C GLY A 140 -6.78 12.00 12.23
N MET A 141 -6.46 13.09 12.94
CA MET A 141 -5.46 13.08 14.01
C MET A 141 -5.86 14.00 15.16
N GLU A 142 -5.29 13.75 16.34
CA GLU A 142 -5.41 14.65 17.48
C GLU A 142 -4.71 15.99 17.17
N ALA A 143 -5.25 17.10 17.68
CA ALA A 143 -4.76 18.43 17.36
C ALA A 143 -3.27 18.60 17.68
N ASP A 144 -2.82 18.05 18.81
CA ASP A 144 -1.44 18.14 19.28
C ASP A 144 -0.47 17.28 18.46
N SER A 145 -0.99 16.34 17.66
CA SER A 145 -0.17 15.50 16.76
C SER A 145 0.05 16.14 15.39
N ARG A 146 -0.67 17.23 15.07
CA ARG A 146 -0.64 17.85 13.73
C ARG A 146 0.75 18.32 13.35
N ASP A 147 1.45 18.95 14.27
CA ASP A 147 2.75 19.57 13.98
C ASP A 147 3.86 18.52 13.80
N ASN A 148 3.61 17.23 14.09
CA ASN A 148 4.52 16.12 13.77
C ASN A 148 4.44 15.69 12.29
N TRP A 149 3.42 16.14 11.56
CA TRP A 149 3.15 15.77 10.17
C TRP A 149 3.42 16.89 9.16
N VAL A 150 3.60 18.13 9.62
CA VAL A 150 3.76 19.34 8.79
C VAL A 150 5.22 19.76 8.73
#